data_AF-A0AAN9RDQ2-F1
#
_entry.id   AF-A0AAN9RDQ2-F1
#
_cell.length_a   1.000
_cell.length_b   1.000
_cell.length_c   1.000
_cell.angle_alpha   90.00
_cell.angle_beta   90.00
_cell.angle_gamma   90.00
#
_symmetry.space_group_name_H-M   'P 1'
#
loop_
_entity.id
_entity.type
_entity.pdbx_description
1 polymer ?
#
loop_
_entity_poly.entity_id
_entity_poly.type
_entity_poly.pdbx_seq_one_letter_code
_entity_poly.pdbx_strand_id
1 'polypeptide(L)'
;MGATQSQEEPQSQTQFQQQSQHHQQPQPQPLESARRESWSSSPEGNTKMPLKPWNFQGPIPHNYQHILKDADSSVSNSSSWGKLLDQLYAGMFLAHKTKKYWVEKKSNSNCFVLYARELSITWAENPNYWRWEQQKEESGTMIELAKLKMVCWLEVHGKFDIGMVSPGILYQVSFIVMLKDSAKGWELPINVRLVLPGGRKQHHKENLMEKSRERWIEVPVGEFVTSEKDVGEMEISMYEYEGGMWKTGLLIQGVAIKPKN
;
A
#
# COMPACT_ATOMS: atom_id res chain seq x y z
N MET A 1 30.29 -9.34 -57.93
CA MET A 1 31.70 -8.93 -57.78
C MET A 1 31.72 -7.89 -56.68
N GLY A 2 31.92 -8.24 -55.41
CA GLY A 2 33.22 -8.44 -54.71
C GLY A 2 33.18 -7.50 -53.50
N ALA A 3 33.12 -8.02 -52.26
CA ALA A 3 34.27 -8.19 -51.35
C ALA A 3 34.87 -6.85 -50.86
N THR A 4 35.21 -6.55 -49.62
CA THR A 4 34.99 -7.05 -48.23
C THR A 4 35.67 -5.97 -47.34
N GLN A 5 35.34 -5.91 -46.03
CA GLN A 5 36.25 -5.53 -44.91
C GLN A 5 36.61 -4.02 -44.76
N SER A 6 36.82 -3.44 -43.56
CA SER A 6 36.97 -3.93 -42.19
C SER A 6 36.64 -2.81 -41.19
N GLN A 7 36.10 -3.20 -40.03
CA GLN A 7 36.07 -2.41 -38.80
C GLN A 7 37.42 -2.56 -38.06
N GLU A 8 37.91 -1.48 -37.44
CA GLU A 8 38.90 -1.52 -36.37
C GLU A 8 38.35 -0.74 -35.17
N GLU A 9 38.16 -1.43 -34.04
CA GLU A 9 38.01 -0.84 -32.71
C GLU A 9 39.37 -0.91 -31.98
N PRO A 10 39.78 0.12 -31.25
CA PRO A 10 40.97 0.04 -30.41
C PRO A 10 40.66 -0.51 -29.02
N GLN A 11 41.36 -1.59 -28.65
CA GLN A 11 41.41 -2.13 -27.28
C GLN A 11 42.25 -1.23 -26.37
N SER A 12 41.64 -0.66 -25.33
CA SER A 12 42.35 -0.07 -24.19
C SER A 12 42.27 -1.00 -22.99
N GLN A 13 43.34 -1.74 -22.72
CA GLN A 13 43.53 -2.49 -21.48
C GLN A 13 43.93 -1.53 -20.36
N THR A 14 43.10 -1.42 -19.32
CA THR A 14 43.45 -0.74 -18.06
C THR A 14 43.64 -1.81 -16.99
N GLN A 15 44.87 -1.90 -16.50
CA GLN A 15 45.35 -2.88 -15.53
C GLN A 15 44.97 -2.41 -14.11
N PHE A 16 44.02 -3.09 -13.46
CA PHE A 16 43.71 -2.87 -12.05
C PHE A 16 44.64 -3.74 -11.17
N GLN A 17 45.52 -3.09 -10.42
CA GLN A 17 46.24 -3.69 -9.29
C GLN A 17 45.28 -3.93 -8.11
N GLN A 18 45.08 -5.19 -7.73
CA GLN A 18 44.53 -5.53 -6.41
C GLN A 18 45.68 -5.89 -5.47
N GLN A 19 45.89 -5.03 -4.46
CA GLN A 19 46.73 -5.33 -3.30
C GLN A 19 45.93 -6.15 -2.30
N SER A 20 46.37 -7.38 -2.05
CA SER A 20 45.88 -8.23 -0.96
C SER A 20 46.47 -7.77 0.36
N GLN A 21 45.67 -7.17 1.24
CA GLN A 21 46.04 -6.93 2.64
C GLN A 21 45.53 -8.07 3.51
N HIS A 22 46.47 -8.78 4.13
CA HIS A 22 46.23 -9.69 5.26
C HIS A 22 45.69 -8.90 6.46
N HIS A 23 44.49 -9.22 6.93
CA HIS A 23 44.02 -8.85 8.27
C HIS A 23 43.93 -10.11 9.13
N GLN A 24 44.79 -10.17 10.15
CA GLN A 24 44.80 -11.17 11.21
C GLN A 24 43.72 -10.82 12.24
N GLN A 25 42.88 -11.79 12.61
CA GLN A 25 41.94 -11.69 13.73
C GLN A 25 42.68 -11.90 15.07
N PRO A 26 42.43 -11.08 16.11
CA PRO A 26 42.88 -11.41 17.47
C PRO A 26 41.98 -12.46 18.13
N GLN A 27 42.59 -13.51 18.70
CA GLN A 27 41.93 -14.46 19.59
C GLN A 27 41.69 -13.85 20.99
N PRO A 28 40.59 -14.20 21.69
CA PRO A 28 40.33 -13.74 23.06
C PRO A 28 41.15 -14.54 24.10
N GLN A 29 41.76 -13.81 25.05
CA GLN A 29 42.48 -14.36 26.20
C GLN A 29 41.53 -14.84 27.31
N PRO A 30 41.93 -15.81 28.17
CA PRO A 30 41.07 -16.38 29.21
C PRO A 30 41.00 -15.47 30.45
N LEU A 31 39.78 -15.31 31.00
CA LEU A 31 39.53 -14.60 32.25
C LEU A 31 40.03 -15.43 33.46
N GLU A 32 40.87 -14.81 34.28
CA GLU A 32 41.26 -15.33 35.60
C GLU A 32 40.10 -15.27 36.62
N SER A 33 40.14 -16.27 37.48
CA SER A 33 39.20 -16.58 38.56
C SER A 33 39.18 -15.56 39.69
N ALA A 34 37.99 -15.27 40.23
CA ALA A 34 37.84 -14.82 41.61
C ALA A 34 36.54 -15.32 42.26
N ARG A 35 36.75 -16.15 43.29
CA ARG A 35 36.02 -16.23 44.57
C ARG A 35 34.53 -16.62 44.56
N ARG A 36 34.29 -17.87 44.99
CA ARG A 36 33.03 -18.35 45.57
C ARG A 36 32.72 -17.57 46.85
N GLU A 37 31.57 -16.92 46.90
CA GLU A 37 30.85 -16.70 48.15
C GLU A 37 29.44 -17.27 48.02
N SER A 38 29.09 -18.04 49.04
CA SER A 38 27.91 -18.87 49.20
C SER A 38 26.77 -18.04 49.75
N TRP A 39 25.63 -17.94 49.07
CA TRP A 39 24.40 -17.41 49.66
C TRP A 39 23.27 -18.43 49.66
N SER A 40 22.72 -18.57 50.86
CA SER A 40 21.62 -19.40 51.33
C SER A 40 20.25 -18.91 50.85
N SER A 41 19.31 -19.85 50.74
CA SER A 41 17.93 -19.66 50.27
C SER A 41 16.99 -18.95 51.28
N SER A 42 16.09 -18.14 50.68
CA SER A 42 14.69 -17.80 51.07
C SER A 42 14.41 -16.69 52.12
N PRO A 43 13.20 -16.03 52.11
CA PRO A 43 12.10 -16.02 51.13
C PRO A 43 11.57 -14.61 50.72
N GLU A 44 10.85 -14.60 49.59
CA GLU A 44 9.67 -13.78 49.22
C GLU A 44 9.55 -12.33 49.74
N GLY A 45 9.86 -11.38 48.84
CA GLY A 45 9.40 -9.99 48.90
C GLY A 45 8.92 -9.56 47.51
N ASN A 46 7.60 -9.59 47.31
CA ASN A 46 6.91 -9.19 46.08
C ASN A 46 6.95 -7.67 45.92
N THR A 47 8.05 -7.12 45.41
CA THR A 47 8.13 -5.70 45.03
C THR A 47 7.74 -5.58 43.56
N LYS A 48 6.44 -5.50 43.27
CA LYS A 48 5.97 -4.95 41.99
C LYS A 48 6.56 -3.54 41.88
N MET A 49 7.55 -3.36 40.99
CA MET A 49 7.97 -2.02 40.61
C MET A 49 6.73 -1.26 40.11
N PRO A 50 6.51 -0.02 40.55
CA PRO A 50 5.44 0.77 39.97
C PRO A 50 5.79 0.96 38.49
N LEU A 51 5.00 0.33 37.61
CA LEU A 51 4.97 0.69 36.21
C LEU A 51 4.63 2.19 36.20
N LYS A 52 5.62 3.04 35.89
CA LYS A 52 5.34 4.44 35.59
C LYS A 52 4.19 4.43 34.58
N PRO A 53 3.05 5.10 34.85
CA PRO A 53 2.00 5.23 33.86
C PRO A 53 2.64 5.87 32.63
N TRP A 54 2.59 5.14 31.52
CA TRP A 54 3.13 5.62 30.26
C TRP A 54 2.22 6.76 29.79
N ASN A 55 2.62 8.01 30.07
CA ASN A 55 1.94 9.20 29.59
C ASN A 55 2.25 9.38 28.10
N PHE A 56 1.51 8.68 27.24
CA PHE A 56 1.54 8.97 25.81
C PHE A 56 0.83 10.31 25.54
N GLN A 57 1.53 11.25 24.89
CA GLN A 57 1.05 12.60 24.55
C GLN A 57 0.94 12.84 23.04
N GLY A 58 0.91 11.79 22.21
CA GLY A 58 0.72 11.95 20.77
C GLY A 58 -0.76 12.20 20.41
N PRO A 59 -1.02 12.92 19.31
CA PRO A 59 -2.37 13.25 18.87
C PRO A 59 -3.17 11.99 18.52
N ILE A 60 -4.45 12.01 18.88
CA ILE A 60 -5.40 10.95 18.56
C ILE A 60 -5.74 11.04 17.06
N PRO A 61 -5.65 9.94 16.28
CA PRO A 61 -6.03 9.96 14.87
C PRO A 61 -7.50 10.33 14.67
N HIS A 62 -7.79 11.10 13.63
CA HIS A 62 -9.12 11.62 13.34
C HIS A 62 -10.16 10.50 13.22
N ASN A 63 -11.32 10.63 13.87
CA ASN A 63 -12.45 9.69 13.77
C ASN A 63 -12.11 8.19 13.98
N TYR A 64 -10.97 7.85 14.59
CA TYR A 64 -10.51 6.45 14.64
C TYR A 64 -11.51 5.51 15.33
N GLN A 65 -12.18 5.96 16.40
CA GLN A 65 -13.19 5.15 17.09
C GLN A 65 -14.37 4.79 16.19
N HIS A 66 -14.77 5.72 15.31
CA HIS A 66 -15.83 5.48 14.35
C HIS A 66 -15.38 4.48 13.29
N ILE A 67 -14.18 4.68 12.73
CA ILE A 67 -13.58 3.82 11.70
C ILE A 67 -13.43 2.38 12.20
N LEU A 68 -13.01 2.20 13.46
CA LEU A 68 -12.77 0.89 14.04
C LEU A 68 -14.04 0.11 14.43
N LYS A 69 -15.24 0.68 14.29
CA LYS A 69 -16.50 -0.07 14.47
C LYS A 69 -16.63 -1.23 13.48
N ASP A 70 -16.03 -1.07 12.30
CA ASP A 70 -16.07 -2.05 11.21
C ASP A 70 -14.82 -2.92 11.15
N ALA A 71 -13.98 -2.92 12.20
CA ALA A 71 -12.73 -3.68 12.23
C ALA A 71 -12.97 -5.20 12.32
N ASP A 72 -12.26 -5.96 11.49
CA ASP A 72 -12.40 -7.42 11.42
C ASP A 72 -11.74 -8.16 12.60
N SER A 73 -10.78 -7.51 13.26
CA SER A 73 -10.05 -8.06 14.40
C SER A 73 -10.37 -7.28 15.68
N SER A 74 -10.26 -7.97 16.82
CA SER A 74 -10.47 -7.33 18.11
C SER A 74 -9.44 -6.21 18.31
N VAL A 75 -9.94 -4.99 18.47
CA VAL A 75 -9.12 -3.84 18.85
C VAL A 75 -8.63 -4.10 20.27
N SER A 76 -7.32 -4.00 20.51
CA SER A 76 -6.78 -4.17 21.86
C SER A 76 -7.48 -3.17 22.79
N ASN A 77 -8.01 -3.65 23.93
CA ASN A 77 -8.66 -2.79 24.91
C ASN A 77 -7.76 -1.57 25.23
N SER A 78 -8.38 -0.39 25.24
CA SER A 78 -7.80 0.97 25.36
C SER A 78 -6.82 1.20 26.52
N SER A 79 -6.58 0.23 27.40
CA SER A 79 -5.69 0.36 28.56
C SER A 79 -4.20 0.50 28.19
N SER A 80 -3.82 0.27 26.93
CA SER A 80 -2.48 0.59 26.42
C SER A 80 -2.55 1.26 25.05
N TRP A 81 -2.66 2.59 25.05
CA TRP A 81 -2.69 3.42 23.84
C TRP A 81 -1.49 3.17 22.90
N GLY A 82 -0.31 2.85 23.45
CA GLY A 82 0.86 2.47 22.65
C GLY A 82 0.60 1.25 21.75
N LYS A 83 -0.02 0.18 22.30
CA LYS A 83 -0.36 -1.01 21.51
C LYS A 83 -1.40 -0.71 20.43
N LEU A 84 -2.38 0.14 20.75
CA LEU A 84 -3.37 0.55 19.76
C LEU A 84 -2.72 1.32 18.60
N LEU A 85 -1.80 2.24 18.89
CA LEU A 85 -1.08 2.95 17.84
C LEU A 85 -0.21 2.04 16.98
N ASP A 86 0.44 1.04 17.57
CA ASP A 86 1.18 0.04 16.80
C ASP A 86 0.26 -0.70 15.82
N GLN A 87 -0.96 -1.05 16.24
CA GLN A 87 -1.98 -1.64 15.37
C GLN A 87 -2.45 -0.68 14.28
N LEU A 88 -2.72 0.58 14.64
CA LEU A 88 -3.15 1.61 13.68
C LEU A 88 -2.07 1.94 12.65
N TYR A 89 -0.80 1.92 13.03
CA TYR A 89 0.31 2.15 12.11
C TYR A 89 0.62 0.92 11.24
N ALA A 90 0.46 -0.29 11.76
CA ALA A 90 0.59 -1.52 10.97
C ALA A 90 -0.56 -1.68 9.95
N GLY A 91 -1.73 -1.12 10.30
CA GLY A 91 -2.94 -1.15 9.51
C GLY A 91 -3.88 -2.28 9.92
N MET A 92 -5.17 -2.00 9.78
CA MET A 92 -6.26 -2.85 10.20
C MET A 92 -7.21 -3.08 9.02
N PHE A 93 -7.63 -4.34 8.85
CA PHE A 93 -8.66 -4.69 7.89
C PHE A 93 -10.03 -4.36 8.46
N LEU A 94 -10.88 -3.81 7.59
CA LEU A 94 -12.25 -3.46 7.88
C LEU A 94 -13.19 -4.14 6.88
N ALA A 95 -14.45 -4.28 7.27
CA ALA A 95 -15.55 -4.70 6.41
C ALA A 95 -15.27 -6.04 5.67
N HIS A 96 -14.90 -7.09 6.41
CA HIS A 96 -14.58 -8.41 5.85
C HIS A 96 -13.40 -8.36 4.86
N LYS A 97 -12.37 -7.57 5.20
CA LYS A 97 -11.12 -7.39 4.44
C LYS A 97 -11.31 -6.73 3.08
N THR A 98 -12.43 -6.05 2.84
CA THR A 98 -12.62 -5.25 1.62
C THR A 98 -11.99 -3.87 1.73
N LYS A 99 -11.64 -3.43 2.95
CA LYS A 99 -10.89 -2.19 3.20
C LYS A 99 -9.71 -2.44 4.11
N LYS A 100 -8.68 -1.62 3.98
CA LYS A 100 -7.61 -1.49 4.96
C LYS A 100 -7.46 -0.03 5.37
N TYR A 101 -7.37 0.20 6.67
CA TYR A 101 -7.16 1.50 7.29
C TYR A 101 -5.83 1.50 8.03
N TRP A 102 -5.05 2.56 7.90
CA TRP A 102 -3.86 2.77 8.73
C TRP A 102 -3.62 4.26 8.95
N VAL A 103 -2.76 4.58 9.90
CA VAL A 103 -2.35 5.97 10.17
C VAL A 103 -0.93 6.18 9.68
N GLU A 104 -0.69 7.24 8.92
CA GLU A 104 0.66 7.64 8.53
C GLU A 104 1.37 8.29 9.73
N LYS A 105 2.48 7.68 10.18
CA LYS A 105 3.22 8.12 11.37
C LYS A 105 3.68 9.58 11.35
N LYS A 106 4.07 10.10 10.19
CA LYS A 106 4.67 11.44 10.07
C LYS A 106 3.63 12.54 10.22
N SER A 107 2.49 12.40 9.54
CA SER A 107 1.42 13.39 9.48
C SER A 107 0.28 13.10 10.46
N ASN A 108 0.30 11.93 11.12
CA ASN A 108 -0.82 11.39 11.90
C ASN A 108 -2.15 11.39 11.10
N SER A 109 -2.04 11.19 9.80
CA SER A 109 -3.18 11.26 8.88
C SER A 109 -3.71 9.88 8.55
N ASN A 110 -5.02 9.77 8.46
CA ASN A 110 -5.71 8.53 8.12
C ASN A 110 -5.46 8.16 6.66
N CYS A 111 -5.20 6.89 6.39
CA CYS A 111 -4.98 6.35 5.06
C CYS A 111 -5.88 5.14 4.82
N PHE A 112 -6.28 4.94 3.57
CA PHE A 112 -7.17 3.85 3.21
C PHE A 112 -6.74 3.16 1.91
N VAL A 113 -7.03 1.86 1.84
CA VAL A 113 -7.17 1.12 0.61
C VAL A 113 -8.56 0.51 0.57
N LEU A 114 -9.28 0.72 -0.53
CA LEU A 114 -10.50 -0.01 -0.88
C LEU A 114 -10.09 -1.11 -1.85
N TYR A 115 -10.13 -2.37 -1.42
CA TYR A 115 -9.76 -3.48 -2.29
C TYR A 115 -10.81 -3.73 -3.37
N ALA A 116 -10.46 -4.49 -4.41
CA ALA A 116 -11.32 -4.71 -5.57
C ALA A 116 -12.74 -5.21 -5.25
N ARG A 117 -12.92 -5.94 -4.14
CA ARG A 117 -14.23 -6.39 -3.65
C ARG A 117 -15.14 -5.27 -3.10
N GLU A 118 -14.57 -4.13 -2.73
CA GLU A 118 -15.32 -2.92 -2.36
C GLU A 118 -15.73 -2.10 -3.60
N LEU A 119 -15.17 -2.40 -4.77
CA LEU A 119 -15.42 -1.66 -5.99
C LEU A 119 -16.60 -2.25 -6.76
N SER A 120 -17.33 -1.39 -7.45
CA SER A 120 -18.30 -1.81 -8.46
C SER A 120 -17.58 -1.95 -9.80
N ILE A 121 -17.37 -3.18 -10.24
CA ILE A 121 -16.69 -3.51 -11.50
C ILE A 121 -17.73 -4.13 -12.44
N THR A 122 -17.94 -3.53 -13.61
CA THR A 122 -18.91 -4.01 -14.59
C THR A 122 -18.55 -5.43 -15.05
N TRP A 123 -19.52 -6.34 -14.92
CA TRP A 123 -19.42 -7.78 -15.20
C TRP A 123 -18.44 -8.58 -14.35
N ALA A 124 -17.99 -8.09 -13.19
CA ALA A 124 -16.99 -8.79 -12.37
C ALA A 124 -17.39 -10.20 -11.90
N GLU A 125 -18.69 -10.45 -11.71
CA GLU A 125 -19.18 -11.77 -11.32
C GLU A 125 -19.33 -12.73 -12.51
N ASN A 126 -19.10 -12.27 -13.74
CA ASN A 126 -19.11 -13.13 -14.92
C ASN A 126 -17.70 -13.72 -15.15
N PRO A 127 -17.51 -15.04 -14.98
CA PRO A 127 -16.20 -15.68 -15.09
C PRO A 127 -15.64 -15.71 -16.52
N ASN A 128 -16.42 -15.34 -17.54
CA ASN A 128 -15.92 -15.18 -18.90
C ASN A 128 -15.12 -13.87 -19.06
N TYR A 129 -15.42 -12.86 -18.26
CA TYR A 129 -14.83 -11.52 -18.38
C TYR A 129 -13.84 -11.21 -17.28
N TRP A 130 -14.09 -11.67 -16.06
CA TRP A 130 -13.23 -11.43 -14.90
C TRP A 130 -12.93 -12.71 -14.14
N ARG A 131 -11.89 -12.66 -13.32
CA ARG A 131 -11.54 -13.71 -12.37
C ARG A 131 -11.06 -13.05 -11.08
N TRP A 132 -11.54 -13.56 -9.96
CA TRP A 132 -11.01 -13.22 -8.64
C TRP A 132 -9.80 -14.11 -8.34
N GLU A 133 -8.67 -13.51 -7.99
CA GLU A 133 -7.46 -14.22 -7.54
C GLU A 133 -7.10 -13.77 -6.13
N GLN A 134 -6.56 -14.68 -5.33
CA GLN A 134 -6.07 -14.36 -4.00
C GLN A 134 -4.63 -13.89 -4.07
N GLN A 135 -4.32 -12.83 -3.34
CA GLN A 135 -2.96 -12.36 -3.13
C GLN A 135 -2.70 -12.21 -1.64
N LYS A 136 -1.50 -12.65 -1.23
CA LYS A 136 -1.01 -12.45 0.12
C LYS A 136 -0.46 -11.03 0.25
N GLU A 137 -1.04 -10.26 1.15
CA GLU A 137 -0.51 -8.96 1.54
C GLU A 137 0.74 -9.12 2.44
N GLU A 138 1.50 -8.05 2.67
CA GLU A 138 2.66 -8.03 3.56
C GLU A 138 2.34 -8.48 4.98
N SER A 139 1.14 -8.18 5.48
CA SER A 139 0.65 -8.66 6.79
C SER A 139 0.43 -10.18 6.85
N GLY A 140 0.50 -10.85 5.70
CA GLY A 140 0.16 -12.27 5.53
C GLY A 140 -1.32 -12.55 5.31
N THR A 141 -2.17 -11.52 5.37
CA THR A 141 -3.60 -11.62 5.09
C THR A 141 -3.85 -11.83 3.60
N MET A 142 -4.75 -12.74 3.26
CA MET A 142 -5.20 -12.93 1.88
C MET A 142 -6.26 -11.88 1.52
N ILE A 143 -6.02 -11.16 0.43
CA ILE A 143 -6.96 -10.24 -0.20
C ILE A 143 -7.35 -10.76 -1.58
N GLU A 144 -8.52 -10.36 -2.08
CA GLU A 144 -8.95 -10.69 -3.44
C GLU A 144 -8.72 -9.52 -4.39
N LEU A 145 -8.14 -9.82 -5.55
CA LEU A 145 -7.93 -8.89 -6.64
C LEU A 145 -8.74 -9.31 -7.87
N ALA A 146 -9.15 -8.33 -8.67
CA ALA A 146 -9.91 -8.57 -9.89
C ALA A 146 -8.96 -8.64 -11.08
N LYS A 147 -8.93 -9.78 -11.77
CA LYS A 147 -8.15 -9.99 -12.99
C LYS A 147 -9.05 -10.00 -14.20
N LEU A 148 -8.77 -9.11 -15.13
CA LEU A 148 -9.47 -8.99 -16.39
C LEU A 148 -9.05 -10.10 -17.35
N LYS A 149 -10.00 -10.96 -17.73
CA LYS A 149 -9.83 -11.92 -18.82
C LYS A 149 -9.97 -11.25 -20.17
N MET A 150 -11.14 -10.67 -20.44
CA MET A 150 -11.41 -9.93 -21.67
C MET A 150 -12.65 -9.05 -21.54
N VAL A 151 -12.58 -7.77 -21.92
CA VAL A 151 -13.76 -6.88 -22.10
C VAL A 151 -13.49 -5.86 -23.20
N CYS A 152 -14.52 -5.42 -23.94
CA CYS A 152 -14.41 -4.23 -24.79
C CYS A 152 -14.83 -2.94 -24.05
N TRP A 153 -15.70 -3.07 -23.04
CA TRP A 153 -16.15 -2.01 -22.14
C TRP A 153 -15.52 -2.19 -20.76
N LEU A 154 -14.55 -1.34 -20.42
CA LEU A 154 -13.97 -1.30 -19.08
C LEU A 154 -14.69 -0.21 -18.28
N GLU A 155 -15.21 -0.58 -17.11
CA GLU A 155 -15.84 0.37 -16.20
C GLU A 155 -15.73 -0.11 -14.76
N VAL A 156 -15.13 0.73 -13.92
CA VAL A 156 -14.88 0.46 -12.51
C VAL A 156 -15.22 1.72 -11.73
N HIS A 157 -15.99 1.56 -10.65
CA HIS A 157 -16.41 2.63 -9.76
C HIS A 157 -16.09 2.29 -8.31
N GLY A 158 -15.73 3.31 -7.54
CA GLY A 158 -15.57 3.25 -6.09
C GLY A 158 -16.27 4.45 -5.44
N LYS A 159 -16.67 4.27 -4.19
CA LYS A 159 -17.24 5.33 -3.36
C LYS A 159 -16.52 5.37 -2.03
N PHE A 160 -16.36 6.56 -1.49
CA PHE A 160 -15.69 6.74 -0.21
C PHE A 160 -16.20 7.97 0.53
N ASP A 161 -16.53 7.80 1.81
CA ASP A 161 -16.89 8.90 2.69
C ASP A 161 -15.66 9.71 3.07
N ILE A 162 -15.59 10.96 2.62
CA ILE A 162 -14.44 11.84 2.89
C ILE A 162 -14.35 12.23 4.37
N GLY A 163 -15.38 12.03 5.18
CA GLY A 163 -15.33 12.24 6.63
C GLY A 163 -14.41 11.25 7.37
N MET A 164 -13.97 10.18 6.70
CA MET A 164 -13.07 9.17 7.25
C MET A 164 -11.59 9.55 7.18
N VAL A 165 -11.21 10.45 6.26
CA VAL A 165 -9.84 10.96 6.16
C VAL A 165 -9.63 12.18 7.07
N SER A 166 -8.38 12.50 7.39
CA SER A 166 -8.05 13.60 8.30
C SER A 166 -8.35 14.96 7.65
N PRO A 167 -8.94 15.94 8.38
CA PRO A 167 -9.24 17.27 7.85
C PRO A 167 -7.98 18.11 7.61
N GLY A 168 -8.01 19.01 6.62
CA GLY A 168 -6.94 19.98 6.36
C GLY A 168 -5.68 19.41 5.70
N ILE A 169 -5.73 18.16 5.23
CA ILE A 169 -4.61 17.47 4.59
C ILE A 169 -4.90 17.33 3.09
N LEU A 170 -3.87 17.50 2.26
CA LEU A 170 -3.94 17.20 0.83
C LEU A 170 -3.83 15.69 0.63
N TYR A 171 -4.88 15.10 0.06
CA TYR A 171 -4.95 13.68 -0.28
C TYR A 171 -4.81 13.46 -1.78
N GLN A 172 -4.16 12.35 -2.15
CA GLN A 172 -4.18 11.79 -3.48
C GLN A 172 -5.01 10.51 -3.50
N VAL A 173 -5.87 10.38 -4.50
CA VAL A 173 -6.63 9.18 -4.82
C VAL A 173 -6.00 8.51 -6.02
N SER A 174 -5.69 7.21 -5.92
CA SER A 174 -5.07 6.44 -7.02
C SER A 174 -5.71 5.05 -7.15
N PHE A 175 -5.90 4.56 -8.37
CA PHE A 175 -6.11 3.12 -8.58
C PHE A 175 -4.78 2.38 -8.43
N ILE A 176 -4.80 1.24 -7.72
CA ILE A 176 -3.66 0.31 -7.62
C ILE A 176 -3.89 -0.81 -8.63
N VAL A 177 -3.12 -0.81 -9.70
CA VAL A 177 -3.28 -1.76 -10.81
C VAL A 177 -1.96 -2.38 -11.22
N MET A 178 -2.03 -3.50 -11.93
CA MET A 178 -0.89 -4.13 -12.59
C MET A 178 -1.31 -4.55 -14.00
N LEU A 179 -0.48 -4.23 -14.98
CA LEU A 179 -0.65 -4.70 -16.35
C LEU A 179 0.27 -5.91 -16.60
N LYS A 180 -0.29 -7.06 -16.99
CA LYS A 180 0.52 -8.24 -17.32
C LYS A 180 1.31 -8.06 -18.62
N ASP A 181 2.40 -8.81 -18.78
CA ASP A 181 3.17 -8.86 -20.03
C ASP A 181 2.32 -9.35 -21.20
N SER A 182 1.39 -10.27 -20.93
CA SER A 182 0.45 -10.79 -21.93
C SER A 182 -0.77 -9.90 -22.19
N ALA A 183 -0.89 -8.75 -21.49
CA ALA A 183 -2.01 -7.84 -21.64
C ALA A 183 -2.05 -7.18 -23.02
N LYS A 184 -3.25 -7.10 -23.61
CA LYS A 184 -3.54 -6.57 -24.96
C LYS A 184 -4.72 -5.60 -24.93
N GLY A 185 -4.83 -4.74 -25.94
CA GLY A 185 -5.99 -3.86 -26.15
C GLY A 185 -5.93 -2.52 -25.41
N TRP A 186 -4.75 -2.10 -24.97
CA TRP A 186 -4.52 -0.90 -24.14
C TRP A 186 -3.92 0.26 -24.92
N GLU A 187 -4.00 0.22 -26.26
CA GLU A 187 -3.47 1.26 -27.15
C GLU A 187 -4.22 2.60 -26.99
N LEU A 188 -5.48 2.54 -26.53
CA LEU A 188 -6.25 3.71 -26.15
C LEU A 188 -6.10 3.97 -24.65
N PRO A 189 -5.90 5.24 -24.24
CA PRO A 189 -5.81 5.58 -22.84
C PRO A 189 -7.14 5.37 -22.13
N ILE A 190 -7.07 4.97 -20.86
CA ILE A 190 -8.24 4.92 -19.99
C ILE A 190 -8.58 6.33 -19.51
N ASN A 191 -9.83 6.56 -19.13
CA ASN A 191 -10.24 7.74 -18.40
C ASN A 191 -10.26 7.43 -16.91
N VAL A 192 -9.76 8.35 -16.09
CA VAL A 192 -9.91 8.32 -14.64
C VAL A 192 -10.63 9.58 -14.20
N ARG A 193 -11.50 9.46 -13.20
CA ARG A 193 -12.35 10.56 -12.74
C ARG A 193 -12.56 10.51 -11.23
N LEU A 194 -12.43 11.67 -10.59
CA LEU A 194 -12.81 11.92 -9.20
C LEU A 194 -13.93 12.96 -9.16
N VAL A 195 -15.02 12.64 -8.48
CA VAL A 195 -16.13 13.56 -8.19
C VAL A 195 -16.21 13.73 -6.68
N LEU A 196 -16.02 14.96 -6.20
CA LEU A 196 -16.09 15.30 -4.79
C LEU A 196 -17.52 15.65 -4.38
N PRO A 197 -17.85 15.59 -3.07
CA PRO A 197 -19.06 16.20 -2.54
C PRO A 197 -19.20 17.67 -3.02
N GLY A 198 -20.43 18.04 -3.37
CA GLY A 198 -20.70 19.33 -4.03
C GLY A 198 -20.47 19.36 -5.54
N GLY A 199 -20.07 18.24 -6.15
CA GLY A 199 -20.08 18.05 -7.61
C GLY A 199 -18.83 18.57 -8.34
N ARG A 200 -17.77 18.98 -7.61
CA ARG A 200 -16.47 19.30 -8.22
C ARG A 200 -15.89 18.05 -8.87
N LYS A 201 -15.43 18.15 -10.12
CA LYS A 201 -14.93 17.02 -10.91
C LYS A 201 -13.49 17.25 -11.32
N GLN A 202 -12.69 16.18 -11.25
CA GLN A 202 -11.38 16.06 -11.87
C GLN A 202 -11.43 14.85 -12.79
N HIS A 203 -10.92 14.98 -14.00
CA HIS A 203 -10.78 13.85 -14.92
C HIS A 203 -9.57 14.06 -15.81
N HIS A 204 -8.93 12.96 -16.21
CA HIS A 204 -7.89 12.95 -17.22
C HIS A 204 -7.75 11.56 -17.84
N LYS A 205 -6.90 11.47 -18.86
CA LYS A 205 -6.60 10.23 -19.58
C LYS A 205 -5.25 9.68 -19.14
N GLU A 206 -5.16 8.36 -18.98
CA GLU A 206 -3.94 7.66 -18.59
C GLU A 206 -3.59 6.57 -19.60
N ASN A 207 -2.37 6.62 -20.13
CA ASN A 207 -1.87 5.61 -21.06
C ASN A 207 -1.20 4.47 -20.27
N LEU A 208 -1.89 3.33 -20.16
CA LEU A 208 -1.34 2.17 -19.45
C LEU A 208 -0.16 1.50 -20.19
N MET A 209 -0.01 1.72 -21.50
CA MET A 209 1.11 1.16 -22.28
C MET A 209 2.45 1.82 -21.97
N GLU A 210 2.44 3.05 -21.45
CA GLU A 210 3.63 3.77 -20.99
C GLU A 210 4.06 3.36 -19.57
N LYS A 211 3.21 2.60 -18.87
CA LYS A 211 3.50 2.15 -17.50
C LYS A 211 4.24 0.82 -17.52
N SER A 212 4.94 0.56 -16.42
CA SER A 212 5.69 -0.69 -16.25
C SER A 212 4.76 -1.89 -16.16
N ARG A 213 5.08 -2.94 -16.91
CA ARG A 213 4.38 -4.23 -16.83
C ARG A 213 4.91 -5.09 -15.68
N GLU A 214 4.09 -6.05 -15.26
CA GLU A 214 4.36 -6.99 -14.16
C GLU A 214 4.75 -6.30 -12.83
N ARG A 215 4.33 -5.05 -12.65
CA ARG A 215 4.52 -4.29 -11.41
C ARG A 215 3.22 -3.62 -11.01
N TRP A 216 3.00 -3.55 -9.69
CA TRP A 216 1.96 -2.71 -9.13
C TRP A 216 2.33 -1.24 -9.33
N ILE A 217 1.40 -0.50 -9.89
CA ILE A 217 1.51 0.94 -10.13
C ILE A 217 0.30 1.64 -9.52
N GLU A 218 0.51 2.89 -9.12
CA GLU A 218 -0.56 3.80 -8.74
C GLU A 218 -0.88 4.69 -9.94
N VAL A 219 -2.11 4.62 -10.42
CA VAL A 219 -2.66 5.50 -11.45
C VAL A 219 -3.42 6.62 -10.73
N PRO A 220 -2.88 7.85 -10.67
CA PRO A 220 -3.54 8.96 -9.98
C PRO A 220 -4.89 9.25 -10.61
N VAL A 221 -5.90 9.52 -9.80
CA VAL A 221 -7.25 9.89 -10.25
C VAL A 221 -7.46 11.38 -10.04
N GLY A 222 -7.03 11.89 -8.88
CA GLY A 222 -7.18 13.28 -8.51
C GLY A 222 -6.75 13.54 -7.08
N GLU A 223 -6.80 14.80 -6.70
CA GLU A 223 -6.34 15.29 -5.40
C GLU A 223 -7.41 16.15 -4.74
N PHE A 224 -7.47 16.12 -3.42
CA PHE A 224 -8.41 16.97 -2.70
C PHE A 224 -7.87 17.33 -1.32
N VAL A 225 -8.24 18.52 -0.87
CA VAL A 225 -8.08 18.92 0.53
C VAL A 225 -9.42 18.76 1.19
N THR A 226 -9.45 18.10 2.33
CA THR A 226 -10.63 17.98 3.17
C THR A 226 -10.88 19.27 3.93
N SER A 227 -12.09 19.81 3.83
CA SER A 227 -12.59 20.83 4.75
C SER A 227 -13.73 20.28 5.59
N GLU A 228 -13.98 20.86 6.77
CA GLU A 228 -15.12 20.48 7.62
C GLU A 228 -16.50 20.66 6.95
N LYS A 229 -16.53 21.36 5.81
CA LYS A 229 -17.75 21.60 5.02
C LYS A 229 -17.96 20.57 3.92
N ASP A 230 -16.91 19.84 3.53
CA ASP A 230 -17.05 18.77 2.55
C ASP A 230 -17.60 17.54 3.28
N VAL A 231 -18.92 17.35 3.21
CA VAL A 231 -19.63 16.20 3.79
C VAL A 231 -20.22 15.36 2.67
N GLY A 232 -19.96 14.05 2.70
CA GLY A 232 -20.57 13.08 1.80
C GLY A 232 -19.56 12.14 1.14
N GLU A 233 -20.04 11.40 0.14
CA GLU A 233 -19.21 10.45 -0.59
C GLU A 233 -18.53 11.12 -1.78
N MET A 234 -17.24 10.85 -1.95
CA MET A 234 -16.59 11.02 -3.25
C MET A 234 -16.83 9.79 -4.13
N GLU A 235 -16.92 10.02 -5.45
CA GLU A 235 -17.01 8.97 -6.47
C GLU A 235 -15.71 8.91 -7.26
N ILE A 236 -15.24 7.69 -7.49
CA ILE A 236 -13.94 7.40 -8.09
C ILE A 236 -14.22 6.46 -9.26
N SER A 237 -13.75 6.78 -10.47
CA SER A 237 -14.03 5.97 -11.65
C SER A 237 -12.77 5.76 -12.49
N MET A 238 -12.67 4.57 -13.08
CA MET A 238 -11.73 4.22 -14.15
C MET A 238 -12.51 3.53 -15.27
N TYR A 239 -12.45 4.06 -16.49
CA TYR A 239 -13.27 3.55 -17.59
C TYR A 239 -12.67 3.78 -18.97
N GLU A 240 -12.98 2.87 -19.89
CA GLU A 240 -12.74 2.99 -21.32
C GLU A 240 -13.74 2.11 -22.05
N TYR A 241 -14.73 2.73 -22.69
CA TYR A 241 -15.80 2.05 -23.42
C TYR A 241 -16.06 2.65 -24.80
N GLU A 242 -15.32 3.68 -25.21
CA GLU A 242 -15.51 4.38 -26.47
C GLU A 242 -14.73 3.70 -27.61
N GLY A 243 -13.59 3.09 -27.28
CA GLY A 243 -12.67 2.53 -28.25
C GLY A 243 -13.09 1.20 -28.88
N GLY A 244 -13.97 0.44 -28.23
CA GLY A 244 -14.42 -0.88 -28.69
C GLY A 244 -13.36 -1.99 -28.71
N MET A 245 -12.10 -1.68 -28.38
CA MET A 245 -10.99 -2.63 -28.36
C MET A 245 -11.10 -3.59 -27.18
N TRP A 246 -10.96 -4.89 -27.47
CA TRP A 246 -10.94 -5.94 -26.44
C TRP A 246 -9.65 -5.88 -25.63
N LYS A 247 -9.79 -5.72 -24.31
CA LYS A 247 -8.74 -5.55 -23.31
C LYS A 247 -8.58 -6.80 -22.48
N THR A 248 -7.35 -7.20 -22.19
CA THR A 248 -7.04 -8.36 -21.34
C THR A 248 -5.91 -8.05 -20.37
N GLY A 249 -5.77 -8.82 -19.29
CA GLY A 249 -4.55 -8.87 -18.49
C GLY A 249 -4.31 -7.70 -17.53
N LEU A 250 -5.33 -6.89 -17.23
CA LEU A 250 -5.30 -5.93 -16.13
C LEU A 250 -5.64 -6.64 -14.80
N LEU A 251 -4.84 -6.40 -13.77
CA LEU A 251 -5.18 -6.75 -12.40
C LEU A 251 -5.48 -5.46 -11.63
N ILE A 252 -6.56 -5.48 -10.86
CA ILE A 252 -6.98 -4.38 -9.99
C ILE A 252 -6.87 -4.88 -8.56
N GLN A 253 -5.99 -4.27 -7.78
CA GLN A 253 -5.92 -4.51 -6.34
C GLN A 253 -6.96 -3.67 -5.61
N GLY A 254 -7.14 -2.41 -6.01
CA GLY A 254 -8.05 -1.50 -5.33
C GLY A 254 -7.81 -0.02 -5.64
N VAL A 255 -8.25 0.84 -4.72
CA VAL A 255 -8.05 2.29 -4.72
C VAL A 255 -7.34 2.70 -3.44
N ALA A 256 -6.24 3.43 -3.55
CA ALA A 256 -5.52 4.04 -2.44
C ALA A 256 -5.98 5.49 -2.22
N ILE A 257 -6.13 5.87 -0.96
CA ILE A 257 -6.40 7.24 -0.52
C ILE A 257 -5.38 7.57 0.57
N LYS A 258 -4.41 8.42 0.24
CA LYS A 258 -3.25 8.70 1.10
C LYS A 258 -2.91 10.19 1.08
N PRO A 259 -2.30 10.73 2.16
CA PRO A 259 -1.70 12.06 2.14
C PRO A 259 -0.72 12.19 0.97
N LYS A 260 -0.76 13.33 0.29
CA LYS A 260 0.20 13.70 -0.73
C LYS A 260 1.29 14.55 -0.07
N ASN A 261 2.41 13.90 0.22
CA ASN A 261 3.60 14.51 0.82
C ASN A 261 4.55 15.10 -0.23
#